data_AF-A0A2N2F402-F1
#
_entry.id   AF-A0A2N2F402-F1
#
_cell.length_a   1.000
_cell.length_b   1.000
_cell.length_c   1.000
_cell.angle_alpha   90.00
_cell.angle_beta   90.00
_cell.angle_gamma   90.00
#
_symmetry.space_group_name_H-M   'P 1'
#
loop_
_entity.id
_entity.type
_entity.pdbx_description
1 polymer ?
#
loop_
_entity_poly.entity_id
_entity_poly.type
_entity_poly.pdbx_seq_one_letter_code
_entity_poly.pdbx_strand_id
1 'polypeptide(L)'
;MNNILIYTFRTFPWIEDIKSISKDIVVLDTLKIDIIEVEKKLKQNKYVFVLGIAKGRHSSVFETKGVNQFNKGKILTDGKEEYPLYFPKQGFENIKVNKGYTTSFCNWGMYRVSKLIEESSHESKHMFVHIKEEDIPVLSRYITSE
;
A
#
# COMPACT_ATOMS: atom_id res chain seq x y z
N MET A 1 16.66 -1.97 10.96
CA MET A 1 15.56 -2.43 10.09
C MET A 1 14.45 -1.39 10.17
N ASN A 2 13.99 -0.90 9.04
CA ASN A 2 12.86 0.03 9.00
C ASN A 2 11.62 -0.67 9.55
N ASN A 3 10.92 -0.02 10.47
CA ASN A 3 9.65 -0.56 10.95
C ASN A 3 8.59 -0.32 9.87
N ILE A 4 8.11 -1.40 9.24
CA ILE A 4 7.23 -1.35 8.07
C ILE A 4 5.91 -2.02 8.43
N LEU A 5 4.80 -1.32 8.23
CA LEU A 5 3.48 -1.95 8.26
C LEU A 5 3.11 -2.37 6.84
N ILE A 6 2.91 -3.66 6.61
CA ILE A 6 2.39 -4.13 5.33
C ILE A 6 0.89 -4.31 5.46
N TYR A 7 0.15 -3.86 4.44
CA TYR A 7 -1.22 -4.33 4.24
C TYR A 7 -1.35 -4.95 2.85
N THR A 8 -2.16 -5.99 2.76
CA THR A 8 -2.44 -6.66 1.50
C THR A 8 -3.90 -7.09 1.44
N PHE A 9 -4.28 -7.88 0.45
CA PHE A 9 -5.66 -8.26 0.19
C PHE A 9 -5.78 -9.77 0.30
N ARG A 10 -6.96 -10.28 0.69
CA ARG A 10 -7.21 -11.73 0.77
C ARG A 10 -6.81 -12.51 -0.50
N THR A 11 -6.90 -11.87 -1.65
CA THR A 11 -6.56 -12.48 -2.95
C THR A 11 -5.06 -12.48 -3.25
N PHE A 12 -4.21 -11.97 -2.36
CA PHE A 12 -2.77 -11.95 -2.54
C PHE A 12 -2.18 -13.34 -2.20
N PRO A 13 -1.56 -14.04 -3.16
CA PRO A 13 -1.18 -15.43 -2.97
C PRO A 13 0.18 -15.64 -2.30
N TRP A 14 1.01 -14.60 -2.16
CA TRP A 14 2.42 -14.70 -1.78
C TRP A 14 2.69 -14.15 -0.37
N ILE A 15 1.82 -14.51 0.59
CA ILE A 15 1.87 -13.95 1.94
C ILE A 15 3.15 -14.35 2.69
N GLU A 16 3.67 -15.55 2.45
CA GLU A 16 4.88 -16.05 3.10
C GLU A 16 6.11 -15.31 2.58
N ASP A 17 6.15 -14.96 1.30
CA ASP A 17 7.27 -14.24 0.69
C ASP A 17 7.43 -12.83 1.27
N ILE A 18 6.32 -12.14 1.53
CA ILE A 18 6.36 -10.77 2.08
C ILE A 18 6.64 -10.75 3.60
N LYS A 19 6.59 -11.89 4.31
CA LYS A 19 7.03 -11.97 5.72
C LYS A 19 8.52 -11.71 5.90
N SER A 20 9.30 -11.90 4.84
CA SER A 20 10.72 -11.51 4.82
C SER A 20 10.92 -9.99 4.90
N ILE A 21 9.92 -9.20 4.47
CA ILE A 21 9.95 -7.74 4.46
C ILE A 21 9.48 -7.17 5.80
N SER A 22 8.38 -7.70 6.34
CA SER A 22 7.86 -7.29 7.65
C SER A 22 7.10 -8.42 8.35
N LYS A 23 7.15 -8.40 9.70
CA LYS A 23 6.31 -9.24 10.56
C LYS A 23 4.94 -8.61 10.82
N ASP A 24 4.79 -7.31 10.62
CA ASP A 24 3.53 -6.59 10.77
C ASP A 24 2.79 -6.55 9.43
N ILE A 25 1.90 -7.53 9.25
CA ILE A 25 1.10 -7.69 8.04
C ILE A 25 -0.38 -7.69 8.43
N VAL A 26 -1.18 -6.87 7.74
CA VAL A 26 -2.65 -6.89 7.83
C VAL A 26 -3.22 -7.35 6.49
N VAL A 27 -4.11 -8.34 6.51
CA VAL A 27 -4.78 -8.84 5.31
C VAL A 27 -6.20 -8.26 5.26
N LEU A 28 -6.47 -7.42 4.27
CA LEU A 28 -7.79 -6.84 4.03
C LEU A 28 -8.67 -7.85 3.29
N ASP A 29 -9.65 -8.42 4.00
CA ASP A 29 -10.74 -9.25 3.49
C ASP A 29 -12.07 -8.47 3.56
N THR A 30 -12.43 -8.01 4.76
CA THR A 30 -13.64 -7.23 5.03
C THR A 30 -13.30 -5.76 5.32
N LEU A 31 -13.43 -4.94 4.28
CA LEU A 31 -13.07 -3.51 4.22
C LEU A 31 -13.23 -2.70 5.51
N LYS A 32 -14.36 -2.80 6.21
CA LYS A 32 -14.63 -1.98 7.39
C LYS A 32 -13.93 -2.48 8.66
N ILE A 33 -13.74 -3.79 8.80
CA ILE A 33 -13.17 -4.39 10.02
C ILE A 33 -11.64 -4.29 9.94
N ASP A 34 -11.07 -4.68 8.81
CA ASP A 34 -9.61 -4.81 8.71
C ASP A 34 -8.91 -3.45 8.61
N ILE A 35 -9.61 -2.42 8.14
CA ILE A 35 -9.08 -1.05 8.14
C ILE A 35 -8.92 -0.50 9.57
N ILE A 36 -9.74 -0.96 10.53
CA ILE A 36 -9.61 -0.63 11.95
C ILE A 36 -8.34 -1.27 12.52
N GLU A 37 -7.95 -2.45 12.03
CA GLU A 37 -6.69 -3.08 12.44
C GLU A 37 -5.48 -2.27 11.97
N VAL A 38 -5.50 -1.78 10.73
CA VAL A 38 -4.47 -0.85 10.22
C VAL A 38 -4.39 0.39 11.11
N GLU A 39 -5.53 1.04 11.40
CA GLU A 39 -5.60 2.21 12.28
C GLU A 39 -5.02 1.92 13.68
N LYS A 40 -5.40 0.78 14.28
CA LYS A 40 -4.91 0.38 15.59
C LYS A 40 -3.39 0.20 15.58
N LYS A 41 -2.83 -0.48 14.57
CA LYS A 41 -1.37 -0.65 14.45
C LYS A 41 -0.67 0.70 14.31
N LEU A 42 -1.18 1.60 13.46
CA LEU A 42 -0.61 2.94 13.26
C LEU A 42 -0.61 3.79 14.55
N LYS A 43 -1.62 3.64 15.42
CA LYS A 43 -1.67 4.35 16.71
C LYS A 43 -0.74 3.73 17.76
N GLN A 44 -0.50 2.43 17.70
CA GLN A 44 0.28 1.70 18.70
C GLN A 44 1.78 1.68 18.41
N ASN A 45 2.17 1.79 17.14
CA ASN A 45 3.55 1.66 16.71
C ASN A 45 3.93 2.78 15.74
N LYS A 46 5.19 3.21 15.80
CA LYS A 46 5.74 4.16 14.83
C LYS A 46 6.31 3.41 13.63
N TYR A 47 5.66 3.53 12.48
CA TYR A 47 6.12 2.95 11.21
C TYR A 47 6.82 4.02 10.34
N VAL A 48 7.96 3.66 9.76
CA VAL A 48 8.64 4.51 8.76
C VAL A 48 7.89 4.43 7.44
N PHE A 49 7.51 3.22 7.06
CA PHE A 49 6.77 2.94 5.85
C PHE A 49 5.48 2.20 6.18
N VAL A 50 4.42 2.57 5.47
CA VAL A 50 3.23 1.73 5.30
C VAL A 50 3.23 1.28 3.85
N LEU A 51 3.22 -0.01 3.62
CA LEU A 51 3.40 -0.62 2.31
C LEU A 51 2.18 -1.46 1.95
N GLY A 52 1.38 -0.98 1.01
CA GLY A 52 0.34 -1.78 0.39
C GLY A 52 0.91 -2.69 -0.71
N ILE A 53 0.59 -3.97 -0.67
CA ILE A 53 1.03 -4.93 -1.69
C ILE A 53 -0.18 -5.65 -2.28
N ALA A 54 -0.28 -5.69 -3.60
CA ALA A 54 -1.30 -6.44 -4.32
C ALA A 54 -0.69 -7.24 -5.47
N LYS A 55 -1.41 -8.25 -5.95
CA LYS A 55 -0.99 -9.05 -7.10
C LYS A 55 -1.09 -8.22 -8.38
N GLY A 56 0.05 -8.01 -9.04
CA GLY A 56 0.14 -7.48 -10.40
C GLY A 56 -0.27 -8.53 -11.43
N ARG A 57 -0.94 -8.09 -12.51
CA ARG A 57 -1.40 -8.98 -13.59
C ARG A 57 -0.38 -9.17 -14.70
N HIS A 58 0.24 -8.08 -15.15
CA HIS A 58 1.12 -8.07 -16.33
C HIS A 58 2.52 -7.54 -16.01
N SER A 59 2.63 -6.64 -15.04
CA SER A 59 3.88 -5.99 -14.65
C SER A 59 3.85 -5.60 -13.20
N SER A 60 5.03 -5.48 -12.59
CA SER A 60 5.19 -4.89 -11.27
C SER A 60 5.28 -3.38 -11.37
N VAL A 61 4.48 -2.66 -10.58
CA VAL A 61 4.40 -1.20 -10.61
C VAL A 61 4.22 -0.61 -9.22
N PHE A 62 4.93 0.48 -8.94
CA PHE A 62 4.62 1.43 -7.89
C PHE A 62 3.43 2.30 -8.31
N GLU A 63 2.42 2.39 -7.47
CA GLU A 63 1.33 3.35 -7.64
C GLU A 63 1.75 4.73 -7.13
N THR A 64 1.22 5.78 -7.76
CA THR A 64 1.63 7.16 -7.46
C THR A 64 0.66 7.89 -6.56
N LYS A 65 -0.59 7.41 -6.47
CA LYS A 65 -1.66 8.02 -5.69
C LYS A 65 -2.82 7.07 -5.42
N GLY A 66 -3.52 7.32 -4.31
CA GLY A 66 -4.87 6.82 -4.07
C GLY A 66 -5.89 7.94 -4.34
N VAL A 67 -6.93 7.67 -5.10
CA VAL A 67 -7.97 8.67 -5.45
C VAL A 67 -9.28 8.40 -4.72
N ASN A 68 -10.09 9.43 -4.50
CA ASN A 68 -11.39 9.34 -3.82
C ASN A 68 -12.48 8.73 -4.70
N GLN A 69 -12.22 7.56 -5.28
CA GLN A 69 -13.13 6.92 -6.22
C GLN A 69 -13.09 5.40 -6.09
N PHE A 70 -14.25 4.78 -5.97
CA PHE A 70 -14.42 3.34 -6.02
C PHE A 70 -15.47 2.99 -7.08
N ASN A 71 -15.04 2.34 -8.14
CA ASN A 71 -15.77 2.18 -9.39
C ASN A 71 -16.24 3.54 -9.94
N LYS A 72 -17.54 3.81 -9.88
CA LYS A 72 -18.17 5.07 -10.34
C LYS A 72 -18.57 6.01 -9.20
N GLY A 73 -18.39 5.60 -7.94
CA GLY A 73 -18.77 6.39 -6.76
C GLY A 73 -17.58 6.98 -6.03
N LYS A 74 -17.83 8.01 -5.21
CA LYS A 74 -16.82 8.54 -4.26
C LYS A 74 -16.67 7.60 -3.06
N ILE A 75 -15.46 7.52 -2.51
CA ILE A 75 -15.20 6.77 -1.27
C ILE A 75 -15.71 7.56 -0.06
N LEU A 76 -15.48 8.86 -0.05
CA LEU A 76 -15.95 9.82 0.95
C LEU A 76 -16.52 11.06 0.26
N THR A 77 -17.71 11.50 0.65
CA THR A 77 -18.37 12.66 0.05
C THR A 77 -17.54 13.94 0.19
N ASP A 78 -16.99 14.16 1.39
CA ASP A 78 -16.24 15.38 1.76
C ASP A 78 -14.72 15.13 1.92
N GLY A 79 -14.21 14.02 1.37
CA GLY A 79 -12.79 13.68 1.41
C GLY A 79 -11.96 14.41 0.35
N LYS A 80 -10.65 14.53 0.58
CA LYS A 80 -9.68 15.00 -0.43
C LYS A 80 -9.82 14.21 -1.72
N GLU A 81 -9.63 14.83 -2.88
CA GLU A 81 -9.76 14.14 -4.17
C GLU A 81 -8.71 13.04 -4.37
N GLU A 82 -7.49 13.24 -3.87
CA GLU A 82 -6.44 12.24 -3.92
C GLU A 82 -5.42 12.40 -2.78
N TYR A 83 -4.69 11.31 -2.53
CA TYR A 83 -3.54 11.25 -1.64
C TYR A 83 -2.31 10.80 -2.44
N PRO A 84 -1.24 11.60 -2.52
CA PRO A 84 0.00 11.19 -3.17
C PRO A 84 0.67 10.08 -2.37
N LEU A 85 1.25 9.11 -3.09
CA LEU A 85 2.05 8.04 -2.50
C LEU A 85 3.53 8.35 -2.65
N TYR A 86 4.33 7.73 -1.79
CA TYR A 86 5.78 7.68 -1.90
C TYR A 86 6.18 6.56 -2.87
N PHE A 87 7.06 6.87 -3.81
CA PHE A 87 7.58 5.92 -4.79
C PHE A 87 8.92 6.43 -5.37
N PRO A 88 9.80 5.53 -5.86
CA PRO A 88 10.99 5.94 -6.59
C PRO A 88 10.57 6.49 -7.96
N LYS A 89 10.88 7.77 -8.25
CA LYS A 89 10.39 8.48 -9.46
C LYS A 89 10.75 7.80 -10.78
N GLN A 90 11.84 7.03 -10.81
CA GLN A 90 12.30 6.28 -11.99
C GLN A 90 11.88 4.79 -11.97
N GLY A 91 11.19 4.35 -10.92
CA GLY A 91 11.01 2.93 -10.61
C GLY A 91 12.24 2.35 -9.91
N PHE A 92 12.28 1.03 -9.77
CA PHE A 92 13.43 0.30 -9.23
C PHE A 92 13.54 -1.06 -9.91
N GLU A 93 14.65 -1.27 -10.64
CA GLU A 93 14.88 -2.46 -11.45
C GLU A 93 13.67 -2.80 -12.35
N ASN A 94 13.00 -3.94 -12.11
CA ASN A 94 11.85 -4.42 -12.88
C ASN A 94 10.50 -3.80 -12.44
N ILE A 95 10.47 -3.07 -11.33
CA ILE A 95 9.25 -2.45 -10.79
C ILE A 95 9.16 -1.02 -11.32
N LYS A 96 8.21 -0.79 -12.24
CA LYS A 96 8.03 0.51 -12.93
C LYS A 96 7.15 1.45 -12.10
N VAL A 97 6.98 2.69 -12.56
CA VAL A 97 6.00 3.63 -11.97
C VAL A 97 4.73 3.62 -12.81
N ASN A 98 3.57 3.41 -12.18
CA ASN A 98 2.28 3.57 -12.82
C ASN A 98 1.90 5.07 -12.88
N LYS A 99 1.77 5.61 -14.10
CA LYS A 99 1.34 7.00 -14.32
C LYS A 99 -0.18 7.17 -14.24
N GLY A 100 -0.93 6.07 -14.35
CA GLY A 100 -2.38 6.07 -14.21
C GLY A 100 -2.83 5.95 -12.75
N TYR A 101 -4.12 5.74 -12.57
CA TYR A 101 -4.70 5.31 -11.30
C TYR A 101 -5.74 4.23 -11.57
N THR A 102 -6.07 3.47 -10.53
CA THR A 102 -7.17 2.50 -10.58
C THR A 102 -8.34 3.01 -9.75
N THR A 103 -9.54 2.47 -9.97
CA THR A 103 -10.72 2.76 -9.14
C THR A 103 -11.25 1.48 -8.48
N SER A 104 -10.37 0.48 -8.34
CA SER A 104 -10.69 -0.84 -7.82
C SER A 104 -10.57 -0.90 -6.29
N PHE A 105 -10.64 -2.12 -5.75
CA PHE A 105 -10.46 -2.39 -4.32
C PHE A 105 -9.07 -1.97 -3.82
N CYS A 106 -8.05 -2.10 -4.66
CA CYS A 106 -6.70 -1.61 -4.37
C CYS A 106 -6.72 -0.09 -4.14
N ASN A 107 -7.42 0.65 -5.00
CA ASN A 107 -7.55 2.10 -4.84
C ASN A 107 -8.30 2.49 -3.58
N TRP A 108 -9.38 1.78 -3.25
CA TRP A 108 -10.07 1.99 -1.99
C TRP A 108 -9.11 1.83 -0.80
N GLY A 109 -8.29 0.76 -0.80
CA GLY A 109 -7.29 0.51 0.23
C GLY A 109 -6.26 1.62 0.31
N MET A 110 -5.65 1.99 -0.83
CA MET A 110 -4.70 3.10 -0.93
C MET A 110 -5.27 4.38 -0.33
N TYR A 111 -6.46 4.79 -0.77
CA TYR A 111 -7.07 6.03 -0.33
C TYR A 111 -7.38 6.05 1.17
N ARG A 112 -7.98 4.97 1.69
CA ARG A 112 -8.36 4.88 3.11
C ARG A 112 -7.15 4.80 4.02
N VAL A 113 -6.12 4.04 3.65
CA VAL A 113 -4.89 3.94 4.43
C VAL A 113 -4.12 5.25 4.41
N SER A 114 -4.02 5.95 3.27
CA SER A 114 -3.43 7.30 3.22
C SER A 114 -4.12 8.28 4.17
N LYS A 115 -5.46 8.27 4.18
CA LYS A 115 -6.23 9.11 5.11
C LYS A 115 -5.91 8.77 6.58
N LEU A 116 -5.84 7.49 6.94
CA LEU A 116 -5.49 7.07 8.29
C LEU A 116 -4.08 7.48 8.70
N ILE A 117 -3.12 7.38 7.77
CA ILE A 117 -1.74 7.82 7.99
C ILE A 117 -1.70 9.31 8.24
N GLU A 118 -2.39 10.11 7.42
CA GLU A 118 -2.54 11.54 7.68
C GLU A 118 -3.15 11.76 9.08
N GLU A 119 -4.25 11.13 9.44
CA GLU A 119 -4.90 11.40 10.73
C GLU A 119 -4.12 10.91 11.97
N SER A 120 -3.36 9.82 11.86
CA SER A 120 -2.81 9.10 13.01
C SER A 120 -1.28 9.05 13.07
N SER A 121 -0.59 9.22 11.94
CA SER A 121 0.86 9.03 11.83
C SER A 121 1.46 9.81 10.65
N HIS A 122 1.35 11.15 10.69
CA HIS A 122 1.76 12.05 9.60
C HIS A 122 3.20 11.86 9.08
N GLU A 123 4.08 11.23 9.87
CA GLU A 123 5.49 10.98 9.48
C GLU A 123 5.67 9.72 8.63
N SER A 124 4.71 8.80 8.61
CA SER A 124 4.83 7.55 7.86
C SER A 124 4.68 7.79 6.36
N LYS A 125 5.61 7.26 5.56
CA LYS A 125 5.52 7.31 4.10
C LYS A 125 4.63 6.16 3.61
N HIS A 126 3.59 6.49 2.86
CA HIS A 126 2.71 5.48 2.28
C HIS A 126 3.16 5.09 0.88
N MET A 127 3.41 3.80 0.65
CA MET A 127 3.75 3.20 -0.63
C MET A 127 2.70 2.17 -1.04
N PHE A 128 2.50 1.95 -2.34
CA PHE A 128 1.71 0.83 -2.83
C PHE A 128 2.32 0.21 -4.08
N VAL A 129 2.33 -1.13 -4.14
CA VAL A 129 2.91 -1.88 -5.24
C VAL A 129 1.94 -2.98 -5.70
N HIS A 130 1.60 -2.96 -6.99
CA HIS A 130 1.11 -4.16 -7.66
C HIS A 130 2.33 -4.95 -8.12
N ILE A 131 2.54 -6.17 -7.63
CA ILE A 131 3.80 -6.90 -7.79
C ILE A 131 3.58 -8.28 -8.41
N LYS A 132 4.56 -8.80 -9.14
CA LYS A 132 4.64 -10.21 -9.51
C LYS A 132 5.50 -10.97 -8.50
N GLU A 133 5.30 -12.27 -8.38
CA GLU A 133 6.04 -13.12 -7.42
C GLU A 133 7.55 -12.93 -7.53
N GLU A 134 8.07 -12.96 -8.75
CA GLU A 134 9.51 -12.89 -9.03
C GLU A 134 10.14 -11.54 -8.65
N ASP A 135 9.33 -10.49 -8.46
CA ASP A 135 9.81 -9.16 -8.11
C ASP A 135 9.73 -8.87 -6.59
N ILE A 136 9.17 -9.78 -5.77
CA ILE A 136 9.14 -9.60 -4.30
C ILE A 136 10.55 -9.43 -3.70
N PRO A 137 11.58 -10.20 -4.11
CA PRO A 137 12.95 -9.97 -3.64
C PRO A 137 13.51 -8.60 -4.06
N VAL A 138 13.11 -8.10 -5.24
CA VAL A 138 13.49 -6.77 -5.74
C VAL A 138 12.89 -5.68 -4.84
N LEU A 139 11.61 -5.79 -4.52
CA LEU A 139 10.92 -4.88 -3.59
C LEU A 139 11.59 -4.91 -2.20
N SER A 140 11.92 -6.10 -1.70
CA SER A 140 12.61 -6.23 -0.41
C SER A 140 13.93 -5.47 -0.40
N ARG A 141 14.77 -5.62 -1.43
CA ARG A 141 16.06 -4.89 -1.53
C ARG A 141 15.85 -3.39 -1.51
N TYR A 142 14.90 -2.89 -2.30
CA TYR A 142 14.58 -1.46 -2.34
C TYR A 142 14.19 -0.93 -0.96
N ILE A 143 13.23 -1.56 -0.29
CA ILE A 143 12.73 -1.13 1.02
C ILE A 143 13.81 -1.17 2.11
N THR A 144 14.77 -2.11 2.03
CA THR A 144 15.91 -2.16 2.95
C THR A 144 17.01 -1.14 2.67
N SER A 145 17.02 -0.54 1.48
CA SER A 145 18.03 0.46 1.08
C SER A 145 17.62 1.91 1.39
N GLU A 146 16.34 2.14 1.68
CA GLU A 146 15.77 3.42 2.12
C GLU A 146 15.97 3.66 3.63
#